data_AF-A0A345EA28-F1
#
_entry.id   AF-A0A345EA28-F1
#
_cell.length_a   1.000
_cell.length_b   1.000
_cell.length_c   1.000
_cell.angle_alpha   90.00
_cell.angle_beta   90.00
_cell.angle_gamma   90.00
#
_symmetry.space_group_name_H-M   'P 1'
#
loop_
_entity.id
_entity.type
_entity.pdbx_description
1 polymer ?
#
loop_
_entity_poly.entity_id
_entity_poly.type
_entity_poly.pdbx_seq_one_letter_code
_entity_poly.pdbx_strand_id
1 'polypeptide(L)' 'MGDDGEREAMRSGPRSDRGGNRGVDTDASPTIASTSEAIERQLTAALDAAESSQTQFHLRQALQLVKALDE' A
#
# COMPACT_ATOMS: atom_id res chain seq x y z
N MET A 1 24.85 -30.84 -37.76
CA MET A 1 24.12 -31.62 -36.75
C MET A 1 25.14 -32.11 -35.76
N GLY A 2 25.25 -31.71 -34.49
CA GLY A 2 24.85 -30.55 -33.68
C GLY A 2 26.04 -30.32 -32.72
N ASP A 3 26.53 -29.10 -32.52
CA ASP A 3 26.18 -28.22 -31.37
C ASP A 3 25.73 -28.96 -30.11
N ASP A 4 26.57 -28.92 -29.06
CA ASP A 4 26.31 -29.14 -27.62
C ASP A 4 27.70 -29.22 -26.94
N GLY A 5 28.14 -28.43 -25.97
CA GLY A 5 27.50 -27.43 -25.13
C GLY A 5 28.55 -27.09 -24.07
N GLU A 6 29.29 -26.02 -24.33
CA GLU A 6 30.04 -25.17 -23.41
C GLU A 6 29.67 -25.31 -21.92
N ARG A 7 30.46 -26.13 -21.22
CA ARG A 7 30.50 -26.16 -19.75
C ARG A 7 31.86 -25.67 -19.31
N GLU A 8 31.96 -24.39 -18.96
CA GLU A 8 32.54 -24.03 -17.67
C GLU A 8 32.20 -22.59 -17.31
N ALA A 9 31.44 -22.49 -16.23
CA ALA A 9 30.86 -21.28 -15.69
C ALA A 9 31.96 -20.32 -15.23
N MET A 10 32.26 -19.33 -16.08
CA MET A 10 32.80 -18.07 -15.60
C MET A 10 31.72 -17.32 -14.82
N ARG A 11 31.70 -17.46 -13.49
CA ARG A 11 31.07 -16.43 -12.64
C ARG A 11 31.65 -16.36 -11.23
N SER A 12 32.96 -16.25 -11.11
CA SER A 12 33.58 -15.69 -9.91
C SER A 12 33.51 -14.17 -9.96
N GLY A 13 32.35 -13.63 -9.57
CA GLY A 13 32.13 -12.21 -9.30
C GLY A 13 31.62 -12.03 -7.85
N PRO A 14 32.12 -11.04 -7.10
CA PRO A 14 31.97 -10.99 -5.65
C PRO A 14 30.54 -10.62 -5.30
N ARG A 15 29.79 -11.52 -4.67
CA ARG A 15 28.59 -11.12 -3.95
C ARG A 15 29.03 -10.63 -2.58
N SER A 16 29.27 -9.31 -2.52
CA SER A 16 29.31 -8.57 -1.28
C SER A 16 28.17 -9.05 -0.38
N ASP A 17 28.54 -9.52 0.80
CA ASP A 17 27.67 -9.65 1.97
C ASP A 17 27.28 -8.23 2.39
N ARG A 18 26.41 -7.60 1.57
CA ARG A 18 25.82 -6.31 1.84
C ARG A 18 24.57 -6.60 2.63
N GLY A 19 24.71 -6.49 3.95
CA GLY A 19 23.65 -6.72 4.89
C GLY A 19 22.38 -5.92 4.63
N GLY A 20 21.36 -6.29 5.40
CA GLY A 20 20.18 -5.46 5.62
C GLY A 20 18.98 -5.85 4.78
N ASN A 21 18.26 -6.87 5.22
CA ASN A 21 16.80 -6.87 5.23
C ASN A 21 16.42 -7.49 6.59
N ARG A 22 16.19 -6.72 7.67
CA ARG A 22 15.10 -5.74 7.79
C ARG A 22 13.85 -6.43 7.21
N GLY A 23 13.28 -7.37 7.93
CA GLY A 23 12.60 -7.13 9.18
C GLY A 23 11.12 -7.22 8.84
N VAL A 24 10.45 -8.20 9.45
CA VAL A 24 9.00 -8.23 9.56
C VAL A 24 8.29 -8.26 8.20
N ASP A 25 8.09 -9.48 7.69
CA ASP A 25 6.89 -9.82 6.93
C ASP A 25 5.67 -9.55 7.84
N THR A 26 5.30 -8.28 8.05
CA THR A 26 3.90 -8.00 8.40
C THR A 26 3.15 -8.21 7.11
N ASP A 27 2.65 -9.41 6.94
CA ASP A 27 1.42 -9.65 6.19
C ASP A 27 0.27 -8.92 6.92
N ALA A 28 0.35 -7.59 6.98
CA ALA A 28 -0.76 -6.74 7.32
C ALA A 28 -1.56 -6.59 6.04
N SER A 29 -2.23 -7.66 5.63
CA SER A 29 -3.42 -7.50 4.80
C SER A 29 -4.24 -6.39 5.47
N PRO A 30 -4.52 -5.28 4.77
CA PRO A 30 -5.16 -4.13 5.38
C PRO A 30 -6.50 -4.61 5.95
N THR A 31 -6.58 -4.66 7.28
CA THR A 31 -7.81 -5.03 7.97
C THR A 31 -8.89 -4.05 7.55
N ILE A 32 -10.15 -4.49 7.53
CA ILE A 32 -11.29 -3.61 7.20
C ILE A 32 -11.26 -2.36 8.07
N ALA A 33 -10.97 -2.49 9.37
CA ALA A 33 -10.77 -1.37 10.29
C ALA A 33 -9.67 -0.39 9.83
N SER A 34 -8.51 -0.89 9.37
CA SER A 34 -7.43 -0.04 8.85
C SER A 34 -7.80 0.64 7.52
N THR A 35 -8.68 0.02 6.74
CA THR A 35 -9.21 0.58 5.50
C THR A 35 -10.25 1.67 5.80
N SER A 36 -11.16 1.44 6.74
CA SER A 36 -12.12 2.44 7.23
C SER A 36 -11.41 3.68 7.75
N GLU A 37 -10.40 3.52 8.63
CA GLU A 37 -9.62 4.64 9.16
C GLU A 37 -8.89 5.44 8.08
N ALA A 38 -8.34 4.75 7.06
CA ALA A 38 -7.67 5.42 5.95
C ALA A 38 -8.66 6.26 5.13
N ILE A 39 -9.86 5.72 4.87
CA ILE A 39 -10.94 6.41 4.15
C ILE A 39 -11.44 7.61 4.96
N GLU A 40 -11.63 7.49 6.28
CA GLU A 40 -12.05 8.59 7.13
C GLU A 40 -11.07 9.77 7.10
N ARG A 41 -9.76 9.49 7.18
CA ARG A 41 -8.72 10.52 7.09
C ARG A 41 -8.75 11.24 5.75
N GLN A 42 -8.93 10.51 4.64
CA GLN A 42 -9.03 11.10 3.31
C GLN A 42 -10.27 11.97 3.15
N LEU A 43 -11.43 11.49 3.61
CA LEU A 43 -12.68 12.26 3.54
C LEU A 43 -12.62 13.52 4.41
N THR A 44 -11.96 13.45 5.57
CA THR A 44 -11.74 14.61 6.45
C THR A 44 -10.84 15.65 5.76
N ALA A 45 -9.72 15.22 5.18
CA ALA A 45 -8.83 16.10 4.44
C ALA A 45 -9.52 16.75 3.22
N ALA A 46 -10.36 15.98 2.51
CA ALA A 46 -11.14 16.51 1.40
C ALA A 46 -12.19 17.53 1.88
N LEU A 47 -12.77 17.34 3.07
CA LEU A 47 -13.75 18.26 3.65
C LEU A 47 -13.10 19.59 4.00
N ASP A 48 -11.88 19.56 4.56
CA ASP A 48 -11.10 20.76 4.90
C ASP A 48 -10.67 21.54 3.64
N ALA A 49 -10.39 20.83 2.54
CA ALA A 49 -9.99 21.44 1.27
C ALA A 49 -11.18 21.89 0.40
N ALA A 50 -12.41 21.46 0.70
CA ALA A 50 -13.56 21.72 -0.14
C ALA A 50 -14.10 23.15 0.05
N GLU A 51 -14.07 23.96 -1.02
CA GLU A 51 -14.60 25.32 -1.02
C GLU A 51 -16.11 25.38 -1.30
N SER A 52 -16.68 24.34 -1.91
CA SER A 52 -18.11 24.28 -2.23
C SER A 52 -18.92 23.66 -1.10
N SER A 53 -19.97 24.37 -0.67
CA SER A 53 -20.92 23.88 0.34
C SER A 53 -21.60 22.57 -0.05
N GLN A 54 -21.85 22.35 -1.35
CA GLN A 54 -22.44 21.10 -1.84
C GLN A 54 -21.45 19.94 -1.71
N THR A 55 -20.18 20.17 -2.07
CA THR A 55 -19.12 19.16 -1.91
C THR A 55 -18.91 18.83 -0.43
N GLN A 56 -18.89 19.83 0.45
CA GLN A 56 -18.79 19.60 1.89
C GLN A 56 -19.96 18.78 2.44
N PHE A 57 -21.19 19.03 1.97
CA PHE A 57 -22.35 18.25 2.36
C PHE A 57 -22.19 16.77 2.02
N HIS A 58 -21.81 16.46 0.77
CA HIS A 58 -21.62 15.08 0.33
C HIS A 58 -20.45 14.39 1.05
N LEU A 59 -19.36 15.10 1.34
CA LEU A 59 -18.23 14.56 2.10
C LEU A 59 -18.60 14.23 3.55
N ARG A 60 -19.42 15.07 4.21
CA ARG A 60 -19.97 14.75 5.54
C ARG A 60 -20.88 13.52 5.50
N GLN A 61 -21.71 13.40 4.46
CA GLN A 61 -22.57 12.22 4.29
C GLN A 61 -21.74 10.95 4.08
N ALA A 62 -20.68 11.00 3.28
CA ALA A 62 -19.77 9.88 3.09
C ALA A 62 -19.09 9.47 4.41
N LEU A 63 -18.63 10.44 5.22
CA LEU A 63 -18.07 10.16 6.56
C LEU A 63 -19.07 9.46 7.50
N GLN A 64 -20.34 9.85 7.46
CA GLN A 64 -21.38 9.19 8.26
C GLN A 64 -21.61 7.74 7.83
N LEU A 65 -21.57 7.47 6.52
CA LEU A 65 -21.72 6.10 6.01
C LEU A 65 -20.53 5.21 6.42
N VAL A 66 -19.30 5.72 6.36
CA VAL A 66 -18.11 4.95 6.77
C VAL A 66 -18.19 4.56 8.25
N LYS A 67 -18.58 5.49 9.12
CA LYS A 67 -18.76 5.20 10.55
C LYS A 67 -19.85 4.16 10.80
N ALA A 68 -20.97 4.25 10.07
CA ALA A 68 -22.05 3.28 10.18
C ALA A 68 -21.69 1.88 9.64
N LEU A 69 -20.62 1.75 8.86
CA LEU A 69 -20.10 0.45 8.39
C LEU A 69 -19.07 -0.16 9.35
N ASP A 70 -18.56 0.62 10.30
CA ASP A 70 -17.57 0.20 11.30
C ASP A 70 -18.21 -0.25 12.63
N GLU A 71 -19.46 0.17 12.90
CA GLU A 71 -20.33 -0.30 14.00
C GLU A 71 -20.95 -1.70 13.74
#